data_AF-A0A934CC48-F1
#
_entry.id   AF-A0A934CC48-F1
#
_cell.length_a   1.000
_cell.length_b   1.000
_cell.length_c   1.000
_cell.angle_alpha   90.00
_cell.angle_beta   90.00
_cell.angle_gamma   90.00
#
_symmetry.space_group_name_H-M   'P 1'
#
loop_
_entity.id
_entity.type
_entity.pdbx_description
1 polymer ?
#
loop_
_entity_poly.entity_id
_entity_poly.type
_entity_poly.pdbx_seq_one_letter_code
_entity_poly.pdbx_strand_id
1 'polypeptide(L)'
;MKKNGHYIRILPILIKVMHKMKNSVQITITAFLVVLFTCALMIWADTSQAVADYKWIHSRDTEGELVAAFVTALRINHPAAYEMIDPSLKPRLDEWMNTHPARKCASEPYIFLSGKITRANGEDLGWEVVFGCAGERYGDVSFKVDRIFIKDMKIIDWGEVRER
;
A
#
# COMPACT_ATOMS: atom_id res chain seq x y z
N MET A 1 -3.08 -28.71 14.64
CA MET A 1 -3.44 -27.32 15.04
C MET A 1 -4.94 -27.12 14.78
N LYS A 2 -5.78 -27.02 15.82
CA LYS A 2 -7.24 -26.84 15.74
C LYS A 2 -7.65 -25.73 16.72
N LYS A 3 -7.79 -24.50 16.25
CA LYS A 3 -8.49 -23.41 16.96
C LYS A 3 -9.03 -22.42 15.91
N ASN A 4 -10.21 -22.69 15.36
CA ASN A 4 -11.01 -21.72 14.58
C ASN A 4 -12.51 -22.13 14.56
N GLY A 5 -13.00 -22.74 15.64
CA GLY A 5 -14.36 -23.30 15.72
C GLY A 5 -15.34 -22.58 16.63
N HIS A 6 -14.91 -21.58 17.41
CA HIS A 6 -15.76 -20.99 18.45
C HIS A 6 -16.60 -19.80 18.00
N TYR A 7 -16.17 -19.01 17.01
CA TYR A 7 -16.92 -17.83 16.57
C TYR A 7 -18.20 -18.17 15.79
N ILE A 8 -18.24 -19.30 15.08
CA ILE A 8 -19.37 -19.70 14.24
C ILE A 8 -20.60 -20.12 15.07
N ARG A 9 -20.43 -20.54 16.33
CA ARG A 9 -21.54 -20.98 17.20
C ARG A 9 -22.25 -19.85 17.96
N ILE A 10 -21.67 -18.65 18.06
CA ILE A 10 -22.20 -17.56 18.89
C ILE A 10 -23.20 -16.70 18.10
N LEU A 11 -22.97 -16.54 16.79
CA LEU A 11 -23.79 -15.73 15.89
C LEU A 11 -25.29 -16.12 15.89
N PRO A 12 -25.69 -17.40 15.76
CA PRO A 12 -27.12 -17.76 15.76
C PRO A 12 -27.79 -17.58 17.13
N ILE A 13 -27.03 -17.61 18.23
CA ILE A 13 -27.55 -17.40 19.59
C ILE A 13 -27.85 -15.91 19.81
N LEU A 14 -26.94 -15.01 19.38
CA LEU A 14 -27.15 -13.57 19.45
C LEU A 14 -28.36 -13.11 18.64
N ILE A 15 -28.55 -13.66 17.43
CA ILE A 15 -29.70 -13.35 16.58
C ILE A 15 -31.02 -13.75 17.27
N LYS A 16 -31.06 -14.92 17.91
CA LYS A 16 -32.25 -15.44 18.59
C LYS A 16 -32.59 -14.65 19.87
N VAL A 17 -31.58 -14.13 20.57
CA VAL A 17 -31.76 -13.27 21.75
C VAL A 17 -32.25 -11.88 21.33
N MET A 18 -31.68 -11.28 20.28
CA MET A 18 -32.11 -9.98 19.76
C MET A 18 -33.58 -9.96 19.34
N HIS A 19 -34.08 -11.06 18.76
CA HIS A 19 -35.47 -11.21 18.33
C HIS A 19 -36.48 -11.28 19.48
N LYS A 20 -36.03 -11.53 20.72
CA LYS A 20 -36.87 -11.68 21.91
C LYS A 20 -36.96 -10.40 22.76
N MET A 21 -36.25 -9.34 22.37
CA MET A 21 -36.22 -8.08 23.10
C MET A 21 -37.30 -7.11 22.61
N LYS A 22 -37.66 -6.14 23.45
CA LYS A 22 -38.53 -5.02 23.03
C LYS A 22 -37.87 -4.26 21.87
N ASN A 23 -38.66 -3.90 20.86
CA ASN A 23 -38.19 -3.21 19.65
C ASN A 23 -37.30 -2.00 19.95
N SER A 24 -37.60 -1.22 21.01
CA SER A 24 -36.77 -0.08 21.42
C SER A 24 -35.34 -0.48 21.82
N VAL A 25 -35.19 -1.58 22.57
CA VAL A 25 -33.87 -2.09 22.98
C VAL A 25 -33.10 -2.63 21.77
N GLN A 26 -33.80 -3.31 20.86
CA GLN A 26 -33.19 -3.84 19.64
C GLN A 26 -32.70 -2.71 18.71
N ILE A 27 -33.47 -1.63 18.57
CA ILE A 27 -33.08 -0.44 17.81
C ILE A 27 -31.84 0.21 18.44
N THR A 28 -31.83 0.43 19.76
CA THR A 28 -30.70 1.04 20.46
C THR A 28 -29.43 0.22 20.32
N ILE A 29 -29.49 -1.11 20.47
CA ILE A 29 -28.31 -1.99 20.28
C ILE A 29 -27.83 -1.93 18.83
N THR A 30 -28.75 -1.96 17.86
CA THR A 30 -28.38 -1.90 16.43
C THR A 30 -27.71 -0.57 16.10
N ALA A 31 -28.27 0.56 16.57
CA ALA A 31 -27.66 1.88 16.38
C ALA A 31 -26.27 1.96 17.02
N PHE A 32 -26.11 1.43 18.23
CA PHE A 32 -24.82 1.38 18.91
C PHE A 32 -23.78 0.54 18.15
N LEU A 33 -24.17 -0.62 17.61
CA LEU A 33 -23.29 -1.45 16.78
C LEU A 33 -22.89 -0.76 15.48
N VAL A 34 -23.81 -0.03 14.84
CA VAL A 34 -23.51 0.77 13.63
C VAL A 34 -22.48 1.85 13.95
N VAL A 35 -22.64 2.56 15.07
CA VAL A 35 -21.66 3.57 15.51
C VAL A 35 -20.29 2.93 15.77
N LEU A 36 -20.23 1.84 16.54
CA LEU A 36 -18.97 1.13 16.81
C LEU A 36 -18.29 0.64 15.53
N PHE A 37 -19.07 0.08 14.60
CA PHE A 37 -18.55 -0.40 13.32
C PHE A 37 -18.00 0.75 12.47
N THR A 38 -18.68 1.89 12.46
CA THR A 38 -18.23 3.08 11.72
C THR A 38 -16.95 3.64 12.31
N CYS A 39 -16.85 3.73 13.64
CA CYS A 39 -15.61 4.13 14.32
C CYS A 39 -14.45 3.17 14.05
N ALA A 40 -14.71 1.85 14.11
CA ALA A 40 -13.70 0.85 13.82
C ALA A 40 -13.23 0.92 12.35
N LEU A 41 -14.15 1.18 11.41
CA LEU A 41 -13.82 1.39 10.00
C LEU A 41 -13.00 2.65 9.78
N MET A 42 -13.31 3.77 10.44
CA MET A 42 -12.52 5.00 10.34
C MET A 42 -11.09 4.77 10.84
N ILE A 43 -10.94 4.17 12.02
CA ILE A 43 -9.61 3.85 12.58
C ILE A 43 -8.85 2.92 11.63
N TRP A 44 -9.52 1.90 11.09
CA TRP A 44 -8.90 1.00 10.12
C TRP A 44 -8.48 1.73 8.85
N ALA A 45 -9.33 2.60 8.29
CA ALA A 45 -9.01 3.36 7.08
C ALA A 45 -7.81 4.31 7.28
N ASP A 46 -7.73 4.94 8.46
CA ASP A 46 -6.64 5.87 8.79
C ASP A 46 -5.31 5.15 9.07
N THR A 47 -5.36 3.90 9.54
CA THR A 47 -4.17 3.14 9.94
C THR A 47 -3.76 2.05 8.92
N SER A 48 -4.61 1.77 7.93
CA SER A 48 -4.38 0.71 6.96
C SER A 48 -3.38 1.13 5.89
N GLN A 49 -2.28 0.39 5.84
CA GLN A 49 -1.28 0.44 4.77
C GLN A 49 -1.91 0.36 3.37
N ALA A 50 -2.92 -0.50 3.20
CA ALA A 50 -3.57 -0.69 1.90
C ALA A 50 -4.32 0.56 1.44
N VAL A 51 -4.89 1.34 2.38
CA VAL A 51 -5.58 2.60 2.06
C VAL A 51 -4.56 3.69 1.73
N ALA A 52 -3.45 3.76 2.48
CA ALA A 52 -2.35 4.66 2.17
C ALA A 52 -1.76 4.37 0.78
N ASP A 53 -1.47 3.11 0.46
CA ASP A 53 -0.94 2.67 -0.83
C ASP A 53 -1.90 3.01 -1.97
N TYR A 54 -3.20 2.78 -1.76
CA TYR A 54 -4.22 3.17 -2.73
C TYR A 54 -4.21 4.68 -2.97
N LYS A 55 -4.15 5.50 -1.91
CA LYS A 55 -4.10 6.96 -2.04
C LYS A 55 -2.86 7.41 -2.81
N TRP A 56 -1.69 6.84 -2.50
CA TRP A 56 -0.44 7.16 -3.19
C TRP A 56 -0.47 6.79 -4.68
N ILE A 57 -0.95 5.60 -5.03
CA ILE A 57 -1.03 5.14 -6.42
C ILE A 57 -1.92 6.05 -7.29
N HIS A 58 -2.87 6.76 -6.69
CA HIS A 58 -3.79 7.66 -7.38
C HIS A 58 -3.40 9.15 -7.32
N SER A 59 -2.43 9.55 -6.48
CA SER A 59 -1.90 10.92 -6.48
C SER A 59 -0.81 11.04 -7.53
N ARG A 60 -1.06 11.80 -8.60
CA ARG A 60 -0.14 11.89 -9.76
C ARG A 60 -0.03 13.32 -10.30
N ASP A 61 -0.27 14.33 -9.48
CA ASP A 61 -0.40 15.72 -9.95
C ASP A 61 0.97 16.40 -10.14
N THR A 62 2.02 15.85 -9.54
CA THR A 62 3.40 16.36 -9.64
C THR A 62 4.37 15.24 -10.00
N GLU A 63 5.58 15.58 -10.49
CA GLU A 63 6.63 14.59 -10.75
C GLU A 63 6.96 13.76 -9.49
N GLY A 64 7.06 14.42 -8.33
CA GLY A 64 7.35 13.74 -7.07
C GLY A 64 6.23 12.78 -6.66
N GLU A 65 4.97 13.16 -6.87
CA GLU A 65 3.82 12.28 -6.64
C GLU A 65 3.78 11.12 -7.62
N LEU A 66 4.06 11.36 -8.91
CA LEU A 66 4.18 10.29 -9.92
C LEU A 66 5.26 9.29 -9.55
N VAL A 67 6.43 9.77 -9.10
CA VAL A 67 7.51 8.92 -8.59
C VAL A 67 7.02 8.08 -7.39
N ALA A 68 6.39 8.72 -6.40
CA ALA A 68 5.85 8.02 -5.24
C ALA A 68 4.83 6.95 -5.63
N ALA A 69 3.89 7.30 -6.52
CA ALA A 69 2.85 6.40 -7.03
C ALA A 69 3.45 5.20 -7.77
N PHE A 70 4.41 5.44 -8.66
CA PHE A 70 5.07 4.37 -9.41
C PHE A 70 5.85 3.43 -8.52
N VAL A 71 6.68 3.95 -7.62
CA VAL A 71 7.51 3.11 -6.76
C VAL A 71 6.63 2.36 -5.75
N THR A 72 5.53 2.97 -5.28
CA THR A 72 4.51 2.27 -4.48
C THR A 72 3.90 1.10 -5.26
N ALA A 73 3.52 1.33 -6.53
CA ALA A 73 2.98 0.28 -7.39
C ALA A 73 4.00 -0.84 -7.68
N LEU A 74 5.28 -0.50 -7.88
CA LEU A 74 6.36 -1.50 -8.01
C LEU A 74 6.52 -2.35 -6.74
N ARG A 75 6.56 -1.71 -5.56
CA ARG A 75 6.76 -2.36 -4.26
C ARG A 75 5.70 -3.43 -3.99
N ILE A 76 4.44 -3.13 -4.32
CA ILE A 76 3.32 -4.05 -4.06
C ILE A 76 2.93 -4.88 -5.29
N ASN A 77 3.67 -4.77 -6.40
CA ASN A 77 3.38 -5.46 -7.66
C ASN A 77 1.94 -5.16 -8.17
N HIS A 78 1.60 -3.87 -8.27
CA HIS A 78 0.28 -3.37 -8.70
C HIS A 78 0.26 -2.97 -10.18
N PRO A 79 -0.80 -3.31 -10.95
CA PRO A 79 -0.88 -3.03 -12.39
C PRO A 79 -0.89 -1.55 -12.75
N ALA A 80 -1.20 -0.65 -11.83
CA ALA A 80 -1.10 0.80 -12.05
C ALA A 80 0.30 1.25 -12.52
N ALA A 81 1.37 0.49 -12.21
CA ALA A 81 2.71 0.76 -12.72
C ALA A 81 2.75 0.89 -14.26
N TYR A 82 1.93 0.11 -14.98
CA TYR A 82 1.85 0.16 -16.45
C TYR A 82 1.27 1.48 -16.98
N GLU A 83 0.47 2.19 -16.19
CA GLU A 83 -0.13 3.47 -16.60
C GLU A 83 0.84 4.64 -16.47
N MET A 84 1.91 4.47 -15.67
CA MET A 84 2.83 5.54 -15.28
C MET A 84 4.13 5.54 -16.09
N ILE A 85 4.38 4.52 -16.89
CA ILE A 85 5.61 4.34 -17.66
C ILE A 85 5.43 4.71 -19.14
N ASP A 86 6.55 5.00 -19.80
CA ASP A 86 6.65 4.96 -21.24
C ASP A 86 6.41 3.51 -21.73
N PRO A 87 5.62 3.28 -22.81
CA PRO A 87 5.34 1.95 -23.33
C PRO A 87 6.58 1.13 -23.68
N SER A 88 7.70 1.78 -24.03
CA SER A 88 8.97 1.10 -24.32
C SER A 88 9.55 0.35 -23.11
N LEU A 89 9.19 0.75 -21.88
CA LEU A 89 9.63 0.09 -20.65
C LEU A 89 8.78 -1.11 -20.26
N LYS A 90 7.68 -1.38 -20.99
CA LYS A 90 6.76 -2.49 -20.67
C LYS A 90 7.47 -3.84 -20.51
N PRO A 91 8.40 -4.28 -21.39
CA PRO A 91 9.06 -5.58 -21.23
C PRO A 91 9.85 -5.69 -19.92
N ARG A 92 10.47 -4.60 -19.50
CA ARG A 92 11.22 -4.52 -18.24
C ARG A 92 10.30 -4.55 -17.03
N LEU A 93 9.18 -3.85 -17.10
CA LEU A 93 8.16 -3.91 -16.06
C LEU A 93 7.57 -5.34 -15.96
N ASP A 94 7.30 -5.99 -17.10
CA ASP A 94 6.83 -7.38 -17.12
C ASP A 94 7.83 -8.32 -16.43
N GLU A 95 9.13 -8.18 -16.72
CA GLU A 95 10.17 -8.97 -16.04
C GLU A 95 10.14 -8.75 -14.53
N TRP A 96 10.07 -7.50 -14.08
CA TRP A 96 9.98 -7.15 -12.66
C TRP A 96 8.76 -7.81 -11.99
N MET A 97 7.56 -7.57 -12.54
CA MET A 97 6.29 -8.03 -11.97
C MET A 97 6.19 -9.56 -11.90
N ASN A 98 6.88 -10.27 -12.81
CA ASN A 98 6.91 -11.74 -12.84
C ASN A 98 7.96 -12.36 -11.91
N THR A 99 9.07 -11.67 -11.65
CA THR A 99 10.24 -12.24 -10.94
C THR A 99 10.31 -11.83 -9.47
N HIS A 100 9.73 -10.68 -9.10
CA HIS A 100 9.84 -10.15 -7.74
C HIS A 100 8.55 -10.41 -6.95
N PRO A 101 8.54 -11.41 -6.05
CA PRO A 101 7.39 -11.66 -5.19
C PRO A 101 7.25 -10.51 -4.20
N ALA A 102 6.11 -9.82 -4.21
CA ALA A 102 5.76 -8.63 -3.42
C ALA A 102 5.72 -8.84 -1.89
N ARG A 103 6.75 -9.41 -1.26
CA ARG A 103 6.53 -10.26 -0.07
C ARG A 103 7.18 -9.85 1.24
N LYS A 104 8.02 -8.82 1.32
CA LYS A 104 8.60 -8.41 2.62
C LYS A 104 8.14 -7.04 3.11
N CYS A 105 8.21 -6.01 2.26
CA CYS A 105 7.76 -4.67 2.65
C CYS A 105 6.33 -4.31 2.20
N ALA A 106 5.60 -5.21 1.51
CA ALA A 106 4.27 -4.86 0.98
C ALA A 106 3.21 -4.63 2.08
N SER A 107 3.27 -5.43 3.14
CA SER A 107 2.30 -5.42 4.25
C SER A 107 2.74 -4.65 5.49
N GLU A 108 3.96 -4.12 5.51
CA GLU A 108 4.56 -3.50 6.69
C GLU A 108 4.59 -1.97 6.57
N PRO A 109 4.43 -1.22 7.67
CA PRO A 109 4.65 0.22 7.70
C PRO A 109 6.04 0.58 7.13
N TYR A 110 6.10 1.67 6.35
CA TYR A 110 7.34 2.13 5.74
C TYR A 110 7.64 3.60 6.02
N ILE A 111 8.93 3.92 6.01
CA ILE A 111 9.46 5.28 5.86
C ILE A 111 9.65 5.52 4.36
N PHE A 112 9.10 6.61 3.84
CA PHE A 112 9.25 7.04 2.46
C PHE A 112 10.20 8.24 2.37
N LEU A 113 11.29 8.08 1.64
CA LEU A 113 12.22 9.16 1.32
C LEU A 113 12.34 9.25 -0.20
N SER A 114 12.06 10.43 -0.77
CA SER A 114 12.23 10.69 -2.19
C SER A 114 12.97 12.00 -2.42
N GLY A 115 13.85 12.05 -3.41
CA GLY A 115 14.51 13.28 -3.81
C GLY A 115 15.13 13.19 -5.20
N LYS A 116 15.23 14.34 -5.87
CA LYS A 116 16.07 14.47 -7.07
C LYS A 116 17.54 14.47 -6.64
N ILE A 117 18.36 13.68 -7.34
CA ILE A 117 19.78 13.60 -7.07
C ILE A 117 20.54 14.25 -8.21
N THR A 118 21.49 15.13 -7.86
CA THR A 118 22.43 15.74 -8.79
C THR A 118 23.84 15.48 -8.30
N ARG A 119 24.76 15.13 -9.21
CA ARG A 119 26.18 15.03 -8.86
C ARG A 119 26.79 16.41 -8.61
N ALA A 120 27.96 16.44 -7.98
CA ALA A 120 28.73 17.67 -7.77
C ALA A 120 29.11 18.41 -9.08
N ASN A 121 29.16 17.70 -10.21
CA ASN A 121 29.40 18.27 -11.54
C ASN A 121 28.13 18.82 -12.22
N GLY A 122 26.97 18.79 -11.56
CA GLY A 122 25.69 19.25 -12.11
C GLY A 122 24.93 18.23 -12.96
N GLU A 123 25.44 17.01 -13.10
CA GLU A 123 24.75 15.92 -13.83
C GLU A 123 23.51 15.45 -13.06
N ASP A 124 22.37 15.44 -13.75
CA ASP A 124 21.10 14.92 -13.22
C ASP A 124 21.13 13.39 -13.16
N LEU A 125 20.98 12.84 -11.97
CA LEU A 125 20.90 11.41 -11.72
C LEU A 125 19.46 10.90 -11.59
N GLY A 126 18.47 11.77 -11.82
CA GLY A 126 17.05 11.46 -11.69
C GLY A 126 16.60 11.42 -10.23
N TRP A 127 15.40 10.87 -10.03
CA TRP A 127 14.86 10.65 -8.69
C TRP A 127 15.38 9.37 -8.07
N GLU A 128 15.62 9.44 -6.76
CA GLU A 128 15.86 8.29 -5.89
C GLU A 128 14.69 8.18 -4.91
N VAL A 129 14.23 6.95 -4.69
CA VAL A 129 13.20 6.65 -3.69
C VAL A 129 13.64 5.48 -2.83
N VAL A 130 13.48 5.65 -1.52
CA VAL A 130 13.77 4.62 -0.52
C VAL A 130 12.52 4.40 0.33
N PHE A 131 12.07 3.15 0.37
CA PHE A 131 11.11 2.63 1.33
C PHE A 131 11.88 1.81 2.37
N GLY A 132 11.90 2.25 3.63
CA GLY A 132 12.41 1.44 4.73
C GLY A 132 11.26 0.80 5.49
N CYS A 133 11.19 -0.53 5.58
CA CYS A 133 10.19 -1.21 6.41
C CYS A 133 10.85 -1.84 7.64
N ALA A 134 10.30 -1.52 8.82
CA ALA A 134 10.76 -2.06 10.09
C ALA A 134 10.03 -3.38 10.36
N GLY A 135 10.64 -4.51 10.01
CA GLY A 135 10.08 -5.82 10.32
C GLY A 135 10.58 -6.34 11.68
N GLU A 136 9.68 -6.60 12.64
CA GLU A 136 10.03 -7.21 13.95
C GLU A 136 10.81 -8.54 13.84
N ARG A 137 10.76 -9.20 12.68
CA ARG A 137 11.35 -10.54 12.45
C ARG A 137 12.49 -10.60 11.44
N TYR A 138 12.74 -9.55 10.66
CA TYR A 138 13.59 -9.65 9.47
C TYR A 138 14.75 -8.64 9.42
N GLY A 139 14.92 -7.81 10.46
CA GLY A 139 15.85 -6.67 10.41
C GLY A 139 15.29 -5.52 9.56
N ASP A 140 16.04 -4.43 9.43
CA ASP A 140 15.67 -3.31 8.58
C ASP A 140 15.71 -3.76 7.11
N VAL A 141 14.53 -3.93 6.50
CA VAL A 141 14.43 -4.25 5.07
C VAL A 141 14.18 -2.94 4.31
N SER A 142 14.92 -2.71 3.23
CA SER A 142 14.75 -1.52 2.40
C SER A 142 14.47 -1.89 0.94
N PHE A 143 13.50 -1.19 0.35
CA PHE A 143 13.17 -1.23 -1.07
C PHE A 143 13.56 0.12 -1.68
N LYS A 144 14.57 0.12 -2.54
CA LYS A 144 15.14 1.33 -3.12
C LYS A 144 15.04 1.29 -4.64
N VAL A 145 14.58 2.38 -5.25
CA VAL A 145 14.54 2.56 -6.72
C VAL A 145 15.31 3.83 -7.07
N ASP A 146 16.33 3.65 -7.91
CA ASP A 146 17.22 4.73 -8.31
C ASP A 146 16.96 5.21 -9.72
N ARG A 147 17.49 6.40 -10.06
CA ARG A 147 17.57 6.97 -11.42
C ARG A 147 16.25 6.97 -12.17
N ILE A 148 15.16 7.34 -11.50
CA ILE A 148 13.86 7.47 -12.14
C ILE A 148 13.84 8.80 -12.91
N PHE A 149 13.68 8.72 -14.22
CA PHE A 149 13.58 9.89 -15.09
C PHE A 149 12.13 10.08 -15.54
N ILE A 150 11.63 11.30 -15.43
CA ILE A 150 10.27 11.67 -15.84
C ILE A 150 10.32 12.61 -17.03
N LYS A 151 9.42 12.38 -17.98
CA LYS A 151 9.10 13.31 -19.06
C LYS A 151 7.61 13.23 -19.36
N ASP A 152 6.98 14.38 -19.56
CA ASP A 152 5.55 14.48 -19.91
C ASP A 152 4.64 13.69 -18.95
N MET A 153 4.95 13.77 -17.63
CA MET A 153 4.26 13.02 -16.57
C MET A 153 4.23 11.51 -16.77
N LYS A 154 5.29 10.97 -17.40
CA LYS A 154 5.56 9.54 -17.52
C LYS A 154 6.99 9.22 -17.14
N ILE A 155 7.19 8.04 -16.59
CA ILE A 155 8.51 7.50 -16.31
C ILE A 155 9.09 6.96 -17.60
N ILE A 156 10.18 7.58 -18.04
CA ILE A 156 10.87 7.25 -19.29
C ILE A 156 12.06 6.33 -19.09
N ASP A 157 12.56 6.24 -17.86
CA ASP A 157 13.54 5.23 -17.44
C ASP A 157 13.55 5.13 -15.91
N TRP A 158 14.01 4.00 -15.38
CA TRP A 158 14.46 3.88 -14.00
C TRP A 158 15.75 3.09 -13.93
N GLY A 159 16.56 3.33 -12.92
CA GLY A 159 17.80 2.59 -12.68
C GLY A 159 17.55 1.27 -11.95
N GLU A 160 18.31 1.03 -10.91
CA GLU A 160 18.29 -0.24 -10.19
C GLU A 160 17.18 -0.26 -9.14
N VAL A 161 16.56 -1.43 -8.95
CA VAL A 161 15.73 -1.70 -7.78
C VAL A 161 16.51 -2.61 -6.84
N ARG A 162 16.68 -2.19 -5.58
CA ARG A 162 17.44 -2.92 -4.57
C ARG A 162 16.56 -3.27 -3.39
N GLU A 163 16.53 -4.55 -3.05
CA GLU A 163 15.99 -5.07 -1.80
C GLU A 163 17.16 -5.46 -0.88
N ARG A 164 17.23 -4.85 0.31
CA ARG A 164 18.17 -5.27 1.37
C ARG A 164 17.39 -5.72 2.57
#